data_AF-A0A5B8T1S5-F1
#
_entry.id   AF-A0A5B8T1S5-F1
#
_cell.length_a   1.000
_cell.length_b   1.000
_cell.length_c   1.000
_cell.angle_alpha   90.00
_cell.angle_beta   90.00
_cell.angle_gamma   90.00
#
_symmetry.space_group_name_H-M   'P 1'
#
loop_
_entity.id
_entity.type
_entity.pdbx_description
1 polymer ?
#
loop_
_entity_poly.entity_id
_entity_poly.type
_entity_poly.pdbx_seq_one_letter_code
_entity_poly.pdbx_strand_id
1 'polypeptide(L)'
;MITINNEPKAYTPILLGTTQHSLRLSLQMLIMIGMKLNDEIVETYNVTVSAIELGDLPNIGSEIAIDEIIGNELSGFKAKIRHSDAKLQSNVSTELKNLTDLKNVGRYQLLKGKNTMAQDLNAPELTNENLILIRQLLGVTQQELANAMGINEKTIRRIENKEQGITDTFIDKLLVAYPDLAESIEVQFDWVSLTFPDLTSKQVIADVLRLQENLFLERPTSQNFYTREMAFAGEKNIYIQDFSPVKNPETQAMDQKFGTTLYLTGKGTRLFEKALLEQSMNWHDFFAKARLYRGHLTRLDIAINDKWGLLNMNDLVKAVQEKRFWSKSKSYAVHGNVDDGWTVDFDKSPFVIRAYDKHKEQANKGYDTDVKTRVELELHQDKAEYVLDEWLNNDKKLVDITFDILYSYLWFTNGKIEDQQLKSDTVRDEIEATVEPMPAWSLLTALGKKMKFVREPKKQSVERIEKWILQSVVPSLAVLKKTGHWHKIIEAINTVELSAEHEKLVMATTKNAITQASKQLNINFEKPTKKYNEDDEQEKGA
;
A
#
# COMPACT_ATOMS: atom_id res chain seq x y z
N MET A 1 -7.57 -9.45 41.65
CA MET A 1 -6.41 -9.08 42.48
C MET A 1 -5.18 -9.64 41.80
N ILE A 2 -4.33 -8.75 41.30
CA ILE A 2 -3.06 -9.06 40.64
C ILE A 2 -1.94 -8.49 41.51
N THR A 3 -0.80 -9.16 41.56
CA THR A 3 0.40 -8.64 42.22
C THR A 3 1.30 -7.98 41.19
N ILE A 4 1.63 -6.70 41.37
CA ILE A 4 2.55 -5.96 40.49
C ILE A 4 3.75 -5.53 41.34
N ASN A 5 4.95 -6.01 41.03
CA ASN A 5 6.19 -5.73 41.77
C ASN A 5 6.02 -5.92 43.31
N ASN A 6 5.46 -7.07 43.72
CA ASN A 6 5.16 -7.43 45.10
C ASN A 6 4.05 -6.62 45.80
N GLU A 7 3.34 -5.75 45.08
CA GLU A 7 2.20 -5.02 45.63
C GLU A 7 0.86 -5.58 45.09
N PRO A 8 -0.08 -5.96 45.96
CA PRO A 8 -1.41 -6.39 45.52
C PRO A 8 -2.23 -5.19 45.02
N LYS A 9 -2.77 -5.30 43.82
CA LYS A 9 -3.67 -4.31 43.20
C LYS A 9 -5.02 -4.94 42.88
N ALA A 10 -6.09 -4.16 43.07
CA ALA A 10 -7.47 -4.56 42.78
C ALA A 10 -7.83 -4.37 41.29
N TYR A 11 -6.90 -4.72 40.39
CA TYR A 11 -7.10 -4.59 38.95
C TYR A 11 -7.50 -5.92 38.31
N THR A 12 -8.17 -5.79 37.17
CA THR A 12 -8.51 -6.87 36.25
C THR A 12 -7.67 -6.70 34.97
N PRO A 13 -6.73 -7.59 34.66
CA PRO A 13 -5.91 -7.49 33.46
C PRO A 13 -6.74 -7.77 32.20
N ILE A 14 -6.69 -6.88 31.23
CA ILE A 14 -7.41 -6.96 29.95
C ILE A 14 -6.40 -6.99 28.80
N LEU A 15 -6.54 -7.88 27.83
CA LEU A 15 -5.69 -7.88 26.64
C LEU A 15 -5.96 -6.65 25.77
N LEU A 16 -4.92 -5.91 25.40
CA LEU A 16 -5.01 -4.78 24.46
C LEU A 16 -4.37 -5.09 23.10
N GLY A 17 -3.61 -6.17 22.98
CA GLY A 17 -3.02 -6.64 21.72
C GLY A 17 -1.60 -7.19 21.91
N THR A 18 -0.89 -7.43 20.81
CA THR A 18 0.53 -7.81 20.84
C THR A 18 1.40 -6.62 20.44
N THR A 19 2.56 -6.44 21.08
CA THR A 19 3.55 -5.40 20.67
C THR A 19 4.71 -5.97 19.86
N GLN A 20 4.76 -7.29 19.71
CA GLN A 20 5.73 -7.96 18.84
C GLN A 20 5.30 -7.88 17.38
N HIS A 21 6.09 -7.18 16.56
CA HIS A 21 6.00 -7.12 15.09
C HIS A 21 6.45 -8.41 14.39
N SER A 22 6.47 -9.52 15.13
CA SER A 22 6.71 -10.86 14.61
C SER A 22 5.90 -11.78 15.51
N LEU A 23 4.87 -12.42 14.97
CA LEU A 23 4.52 -13.75 15.45
C LEU A 23 5.72 -14.64 15.09
N ARG A 24 6.80 -14.57 15.86
CA ARG A 24 7.62 -15.75 16.10
C ARG A 24 6.75 -16.63 16.98
N LEU A 25 6.71 -17.92 16.70
CA LEU A 25 6.41 -18.91 17.74
C LEU A 25 7.62 -18.93 18.70
N SER A 26 7.80 -17.82 19.39
CA SER A 26 8.57 -17.78 20.62
C SER A 26 7.67 -18.42 21.66
N LEU A 27 8.22 -19.31 22.49
CA LEU A 27 7.53 -19.79 23.69
C LEU A 27 7.20 -18.63 24.65
N GLN A 28 7.69 -17.42 24.36
CA GLN A 28 7.45 -16.18 25.10
C GLN A 28 7.00 -15.05 24.15
N MET A 29 5.75 -14.63 24.26
CA MET A 29 5.16 -13.55 23.44
C MET A 29 5.05 -12.24 24.21
N LEU A 30 5.28 -11.11 23.54
CA LEU A 30 5.10 -9.79 24.14
C LEU A 30 3.70 -9.24 23.83
N ILE A 31 2.89 -9.11 24.89
CA ILE A 31 1.52 -8.61 24.83
C ILE A 31 1.37 -7.29 25.56
N MET A 32 0.41 -6.47 25.13
CA MET A 32 -0.04 -5.28 25.83
C MET A 32 -1.26 -5.64 26.66
N ILE A 33 -1.26 -5.23 27.93
CA ILE A 33 -2.39 -5.42 28.84
C ILE A 33 -2.81 -4.10 29.46
N GLY A 34 -4.11 -3.92 29.63
CA GLY A 34 -4.73 -2.81 30.37
C GLY A 34 -5.18 -3.27 31.74
N MET A 35 -4.97 -2.43 32.76
CA MET A 35 -5.45 -2.66 34.11
C MET A 35 -6.81 -2.01 34.28
N LYS A 36 -7.86 -2.82 34.39
CA LYS A 36 -9.24 -2.35 34.56
C LYS A 36 -9.62 -2.25 36.04
N LEU A 37 -10.15 -1.10 36.44
CA LEU A 37 -10.75 -0.84 37.76
C LEU A 37 -12.07 -0.09 37.55
N ASN A 38 -13.19 -0.55 38.13
CA ASN A 38 -14.51 0.10 38.03
C ASN A 38 -14.93 0.45 36.59
N ASP A 39 -14.72 -0.50 35.67
CA ASP A 39 -15.01 -0.34 34.24
C ASP A 39 -14.14 0.62 33.42
N GLU A 40 -13.09 1.20 34.02
CA GLU A 40 -12.12 2.05 33.33
C GLU A 40 -10.73 1.40 33.28
N ILE A 41 -10.00 1.59 32.18
CA ILE A 41 -8.57 1.23 32.11
C ILE A 41 -7.77 2.35 32.76
N VAL A 42 -7.15 2.05 33.90
CA VAL A 42 -6.42 3.03 34.69
C VAL A 42 -4.92 3.03 34.39
N GLU A 43 -4.37 1.89 33.93
CA GLU A 43 -2.94 1.74 33.59
C GLU A 43 -2.74 0.73 32.46
N THR A 44 -1.57 0.75 31.81
CA THR A 44 -1.20 -0.22 30.76
C THR A 44 0.23 -0.71 30.93
N TYR A 45 0.48 -1.98 30.58
CA TYR A 45 1.78 -2.63 30.69
C TYR A 45 2.07 -3.49 29.45
N ASN A 46 3.33 -3.55 29.04
CA ASN A 46 3.82 -4.52 28.07
C ASN A 46 4.44 -5.69 28.84
N VAL A 47 3.83 -6.88 28.73
CA VAL A 47 4.25 -8.07 29.47
C VAL A 47 4.63 -9.20 28.52
N THR A 48 5.64 -9.97 28.91
CA THR A 48 6.04 -11.19 28.24
C THR A 48 5.31 -12.37 28.90
N VAL A 49 4.57 -13.16 28.11
CA VAL A 49 3.83 -14.34 28.57
C VAL A 49 4.27 -15.60 27.85
N SER A 50 4.18 -16.75 28.53
CA SER A 50 4.47 -18.05 27.93
C SER A 50 3.34 -18.47 26.97
N ALA A 51 3.67 -18.74 25.70
CA ALA A 51 2.69 -19.18 24.71
C ALA A 51 2.08 -20.56 25.05
N ILE A 52 2.84 -21.45 25.72
CA ILE A 52 2.36 -22.76 26.17
C ILE A 52 1.32 -22.61 27.28
N GLU A 53 1.52 -21.66 28.20
CA GLU A 53 0.64 -21.46 29.35
C GLU A 53 -0.61 -20.67 28.97
N LEU A 54 -0.52 -19.79 27.97
CA LEU A 54 -1.67 -19.04 27.45
C LEU A 54 -2.59 -19.93 26.57
N GLY A 55 -2.02 -20.96 25.92
CA GLY A 55 -2.73 -21.76 24.93
C GLY A 55 -2.96 -20.97 23.65
N ASP A 56 -4.19 -20.51 23.44
CA ASP A 56 -4.55 -19.61 22.33
C ASP A 56 -4.64 -18.15 22.83
N LEU A 57 -4.26 -17.18 21.99
CA LEU A 57 -4.42 -15.76 22.31
C LEU A 57 -5.91 -15.42 22.46
N PRO A 58 -6.36 -14.92 23.63
CA PRO A 58 -7.73 -14.47 23.81
C PRO A 58 -7.98 -13.21 22.96
N ASN A 59 -9.25 -12.81 22.80
CA ASN A 59 -9.57 -11.63 22.00
C ASN A 59 -9.09 -10.34 22.70
N ILE A 60 -8.81 -9.30 21.93
CA ILE A 60 -8.60 -7.95 22.48
C ILE A 60 -9.85 -7.57 23.29
N GLY A 61 -9.65 -7.04 24.48
CA GLY A 61 -10.71 -6.73 25.44
C GLY A 61 -11.10 -7.89 26.36
N SER A 62 -10.60 -9.11 26.13
CA SER A 62 -10.80 -10.23 27.06
C SER A 62 -9.95 -10.08 28.32
N GLU A 63 -10.50 -10.50 29.45
CA GLU A 63 -9.73 -10.69 30.68
C GLU A 63 -8.66 -11.77 30.48
N ILE A 64 -7.44 -11.50 30.93
CA ILE A 64 -6.37 -12.49 30.97
C ILE A 64 -6.07 -12.83 32.42
N ALA A 65 -5.98 -14.13 32.71
CA ALA A 65 -5.70 -14.68 34.03
C ALA A 65 -4.22 -14.51 34.45
N ILE A 66 -3.74 -13.27 34.54
CA ILE A 66 -2.40 -12.93 35.03
C ILE A 66 -2.46 -12.82 36.56
N ASP A 67 -1.65 -13.62 37.27
CA ASP A 67 -1.57 -13.60 38.74
C ASP A 67 -0.51 -12.60 39.25
N GLU A 68 0.59 -12.49 38.53
CA GLU A 68 1.76 -11.70 38.95
C GLU A 68 2.47 -11.05 37.76
N ILE A 69 2.87 -9.79 37.93
CA ILE A 69 3.70 -9.02 37.00
C ILE A 69 4.94 -8.53 37.74
N ILE A 70 6.13 -8.84 37.21
CA ILE A 70 7.42 -8.42 37.77
C ILE A 70 8.30 -7.83 36.66
N GLY A 71 8.98 -6.71 36.95
CA GLY A 71 9.97 -6.09 36.05
C GLY A 71 10.00 -4.57 36.18
N ASN A 72 11.08 -3.93 35.73
CA ASN A 72 11.24 -2.46 35.81
C ASN A 72 11.95 -1.85 34.57
N GLU A 73 11.99 -2.56 33.43
CA GLU A 73 12.69 -2.08 32.21
C GLU A 73 11.73 -1.72 31.07
N LEU A 74 12.15 -0.77 30.22
CA LEU A 74 11.36 -0.05 29.21
C LEU A 74 10.60 -0.92 28.18
N SER A 75 10.81 -2.24 28.14
CA SER A 75 10.03 -3.18 27.29
C SER A 75 9.83 -4.58 27.90
N GLY A 76 9.96 -4.76 29.23
CA GLY A 76 10.22 -6.09 29.81
C GLY A 76 9.61 -6.41 31.17
N PHE A 77 8.28 -6.38 31.29
CA PHE A 77 7.63 -7.09 32.41
C PHE A 77 7.44 -8.57 32.06
N LYS A 78 7.50 -9.46 33.06
CA LYS A 78 7.16 -10.88 32.93
C LYS A 78 5.87 -11.16 33.68
N ALA A 79 4.93 -11.83 33.01
CA ALA A 79 3.64 -12.18 33.56
C ALA A 79 3.54 -13.70 33.76
N LYS A 80 2.92 -14.10 34.88
CA LYS A 80 2.63 -15.49 35.22
C LYS A 80 1.12 -15.75 35.10
N ILE A 81 0.73 -16.98 34.74
CA ILE A 81 -0.65 -17.35 34.38
C ILE A 81 -1.19 -18.44 35.32
N ARG A 82 -2.50 -18.41 35.63
CA ARG A 82 -3.16 -19.46 36.43
C ARG A 82 -3.44 -20.74 35.64
N HIS A 83 -3.11 -21.89 36.24
CA HIS A 83 -3.10 -23.20 35.58
C HIS A 83 -4.49 -23.86 35.38
N SER A 84 -5.58 -23.32 35.94
CA SER A 84 -6.90 -23.99 35.99
C SER A 84 -7.88 -23.67 34.86
N ASP A 85 -7.61 -22.66 34.02
CA ASP A 85 -8.68 -22.00 33.26
C ASP A 85 -8.60 -22.21 31.74
N ALA A 86 -7.80 -23.16 31.26
CA ALA A 86 -7.72 -23.58 29.85
C ALA A 86 -8.97 -24.35 29.33
N LYS A 87 -10.15 -24.11 29.90
CA LYS A 87 -11.42 -24.70 29.45
C LYS A 87 -12.41 -23.60 29.06
N LEU A 88 -12.53 -23.41 27.74
CA LEU A 88 -13.57 -22.62 27.07
C LEU A 88 -14.96 -22.97 27.62
N GLN A 89 -15.70 -21.96 28.09
CA GLN A 89 -17.14 -22.08 28.31
C GLN A 89 -17.93 -21.76 27.03
N SER A 90 -18.95 -22.59 26.82
CA SER A 90 -19.71 -22.89 25.60
C SER A 90 -20.73 -21.83 25.16
N ASN A 91 -20.46 -20.55 25.37
CA ASN A 91 -21.36 -19.45 24.96
C ASN A 91 -20.83 -18.75 23.71
N VAL A 92 -19.62 -19.14 23.30
CA VAL A 92 -18.84 -18.59 22.21
C VAL A 92 -19.61 -18.63 20.90
N SER A 93 -20.48 -19.60 20.58
CA SER A 93 -21.05 -19.64 19.20
C SER A 93 -21.92 -18.44 18.81
N THR A 94 -22.58 -17.78 19.77
CA THR A 94 -23.46 -16.62 19.50
C THR A 94 -22.66 -15.31 19.52
N GLU A 95 -21.71 -15.17 20.44
CA GLU A 95 -20.74 -14.06 20.44
C GLU A 95 -19.67 -14.18 19.35
N LEU A 96 -19.36 -15.39 18.88
CA LEU A 96 -18.46 -15.70 17.76
C LEU A 96 -19.12 -15.33 16.44
N LYS A 97 -20.45 -15.44 16.33
CA LYS A 97 -21.19 -14.86 15.19
C LYS A 97 -21.05 -13.33 15.20
N ASN A 98 -21.25 -12.71 16.35
CA ASN A 98 -21.05 -11.26 16.53
C ASN A 98 -19.57 -10.82 16.43
N LEU A 99 -18.61 -11.72 16.69
CA LEU A 99 -17.16 -11.49 16.57
C LEU A 99 -16.62 -11.79 15.17
N THR A 100 -17.30 -12.64 14.40
CA THR A 100 -17.09 -12.73 12.94
C THR A 100 -17.58 -11.44 12.30
N ASP A 101 -18.66 -10.86 12.82
CA ASP A 101 -19.06 -9.50 12.48
C ASP A 101 -18.04 -8.47 12.97
N LEU A 102 -17.48 -8.55 14.20
CA LEU A 102 -16.42 -7.63 14.69
C LEU A 102 -15.02 -7.87 14.14
N LYS A 103 -14.67 -9.01 13.52
CA LYS A 103 -13.39 -9.22 12.80
C LYS A 103 -13.21 -8.21 11.66
N ASN A 104 -14.30 -7.58 11.25
CA ASN A 104 -14.30 -6.28 10.62
C ASN A 104 -13.83 -5.14 11.56
N VAL A 105 -12.84 -5.28 12.45
CA VAL A 105 -12.31 -4.11 13.20
C VAL A 105 -11.62 -3.19 12.19
N GLY A 106 -10.97 -3.77 11.18
CA GLY A 106 -10.50 -3.07 9.99
C GLY A 106 -11.64 -2.35 9.27
N ARG A 107 -12.72 -3.07 8.91
CA ARG A 107 -13.93 -2.46 8.34
C ARG A 107 -14.54 -1.42 9.28
N TYR A 108 -14.64 -1.60 10.58
CA TYR A 108 -15.25 -0.66 11.56
C TYR A 108 -14.42 0.61 11.74
N GLN A 109 -13.09 0.49 11.77
CA GLN A 109 -12.16 1.64 11.76
C GLN A 109 -12.21 2.40 10.42
N LEU A 110 -12.40 1.69 9.31
CA LEU A 110 -12.61 2.24 7.97
C LEU A 110 -14.03 2.84 7.79
N LEU A 111 -15.06 2.23 8.37
CA LEU A 111 -16.51 2.51 8.26
C LEU A 111 -17.06 3.44 9.35
N LYS A 112 -16.19 4.08 10.13
CA LYS A 112 -16.56 5.26 10.93
C LYS A 112 -17.57 5.00 12.06
N GLY A 113 -17.56 3.82 12.69
CA GLY A 113 -18.37 3.59 13.90
C GLY A 113 -19.89 3.53 13.69
N LYS A 114 -20.36 3.13 12.49
CA LYS A 114 -21.80 2.92 12.22
C LYS A 114 -22.33 1.68 12.97
N ASN A 115 -23.53 1.78 13.54
CA ASN A 115 -24.20 0.72 14.31
C ASN A 115 -24.60 -0.54 13.49
N THR A 116 -24.60 -0.45 12.16
CA THR A 116 -25.05 -1.55 11.28
C THR A 116 -23.92 -1.95 10.35
N MET A 117 -23.33 -3.12 10.57
CA MET A 117 -22.20 -3.68 9.82
C MET A 117 -22.53 -4.04 8.36
N ALA A 118 -23.82 -4.05 7.99
CA ALA A 118 -24.34 -4.39 6.68
C ALA A 118 -24.59 -3.19 5.76
N GLN A 119 -24.36 -1.95 6.21
CA GLN A 119 -24.37 -0.82 5.29
C GLN A 119 -23.06 -0.82 4.49
N ASP A 120 -23.13 -1.26 3.25
CA ASP A 120 -22.09 -0.96 2.29
C ASP A 120 -21.85 0.56 2.28
N LEU A 121 -20.58 0.96 2.21
CA LEU A 121 -20.26 2.33 1.83
C LEU A 121 -20.79 2.47 0.40
N ASN A 122 -21.99 3.00 0.25
CA ASN A 122 -22.50 3.34 -1.06
C ASN A 122 -21.48 4.29 -1.69
N ALA A 123 -21.01 3.98 -2.91
CA ALA A 123 -20.30 4.98 -3.68
C ALA A 123 -21.19 6.24 -3.71
N PRO A 124 -20.62 7.44 -3.52
CA PRO A 124 -21.42 8.63 -3.71
C PRO A 124 -22.03 8.60 -5.11
N GLU A 125 -23.33 8.88 -5.19
CA GLU A 125 -24.00 8.95 -6.48
C GLU A 125 -23.39 10.09 -7.30
N LEU A 126 -23.26 9.88 -8.62
CA LEU A 126 -22.84 10.96 -9.51
C LEU A 126 -23.90 12.05 -9.53
N THR A 127 -23.41 13.28 -9.44
CA THR A 127 -24.24 14.49 -9.46
C THR A 127 -24.28 15.14 -10.85
N ASN A 128 -25.15 16.13 -11.04
CA ASN A 128 -25.18 16.94 -12.25
C ASN A 128 -23.83 17.64 -12.52
N GLU A 129 -23.16 18.14 -11.47
CA GLU A 129 -21.85 18.80 -11.59
C GLU A 129 -20.78 17.83 -12.10
N ASN A 130 -20.87 16.56 -11.71
CA ASN A 130 -19.98 15.52 -12.23
C ASN A 130 -20.18 15.29 -13.72
N LEU A 131 -21.43 15.25 -14.21
CA LEU A 131 -21.70 15.13 -15.64
C LEU A 131 -21.20 16.34 -16.43
N ILE A 132 -21.41 17.55 -15.91
CA ILE A 132 -20.89 18.79 -16.51
C ILE A 132 -19.36 18.72 -16.62
N LEU A 133 -18.68 18.31 -15.54
CA LEU A 133 -17.23 18.18 -15.52
C LEU A 133 -16.73 17.14 -16.52
N ILE A 134 -17.33 15.94 -16.56
CA ILE A 134 -17.01 14.90 -17.55
C ILE A 134 -17.11 15.47 -18.96
N ARG A 135 -18.21 16.16 -19.27
CA ARG A 135 -18.44 16.75 -20.59
C ARG A 135 -17.40 17.81 -20.94
N GLN A 136 -17.02 18.65 -19.99
CA GLN A 136 -15.96 19.65 -20.18
C GLN A 136 -14.60 19.01 -20.43
N LEU A 137 -14.25 17.96 -19.67
CA LEU A 137 -13.00 17.22 -19.84
C LEU A 137 -12.93 16.46 -21.17
N LEU A 138 -14.07 15.95 -21.66
CA LEU A 138 -14.20 15.36 -22.99
C LEU A 138 -14.19 16.42 -24.11
N GLY A 139 -14.43 17.69 -23.78
CA GLY A 139 -14.54 18.77 -24.76
C GLY A 139 -15.76 18.66 -25.68
N VAL A 140 -16.86 18.06 -25.22
CA VAL A 140 -18.06 17.79 -26.04
C VAL A 140 -19.26 18.63 -25.63
N THR A 141 -20.20 18.81 -26.55
CA THR A 141 -21.51 19.44 -26.31
C THR A 141 -22.53 18.44 -25.75
N GLN A 142 -23.64 18.92 -25.20
CA GLN A 142 -24.74 18.05 -24.72
C GLN A 142 -25.28 17.16 -25.85
N GLN A 143 -25.35 17.69 -27.08
CA GLN A 143 -25.82 16.97 -28.25
C GLN A 143 -24.83 15.87 -28.68
N GLU A 144 -23.53 16.16 -28.70
CA GLU A 144 -22.50 15.17 -29.05
C GLU A 144 -22.44 14.03 -28.05
N LEU A 145 -22.50 14.35 -26.74
CA LEU A 145 -22.57 13.36 -25.68
C LEU A 145 -23.81 12.45 -25.82
N ALA A 146 -24.98 13.05 -26.07
CA ALA A 146 -26.21 12.30 -26.27
C ALA A 146 -26.15 11.38 -27.50
N ASN A 147 -25.58 11.87 -28.61
CA ASN A 147 -25.39 11.08 -29.82
C ASN A 147 -24.46 9.89 -29.58
N ALA A 148 -23.33 10.10 -28.89
CA ALA A 148 -22.38 9.03 -28.57
C ALA A 148 -23.00 7.96 -27.66
N MET A 149 -23.83 8.36 -26.70
CA MET A 149 -24.54 7.46 -25.79
C MET A 149 -25.82 6.84 -26.38
N GLY A 150 -26.23 7.25 -27.59
CA GLY A 150 -27.48 6.80 -28.22
C GLY A 150 -28.74 7.16 -27.41
N ILE A 151 -28.76 8.35 -26.80
CA ILE A 151 -29.89 8.85 -26.00
C ILE A 151 -30.36 10.23 -26.50
N ASN A 152 -31.48 10.72 -25.96
CA ASN A 152 -31.99 12.04 -26.31
C ASN A 152 -31.16 13.13 -25.60
N GLU A 153 -30.78 14.21 -26.30
CA GLU A 153 -30.10 15.39 -25.71
C GLU A 153 -30.87 15.95 -24.51
N LYS A 154 -32.21 15.91 -24.56
CA LYS A 154 -33.06 16.33 -23.45
C LYS A 154 -32.75 15.57 -22.15
N THR A 155 -32.30 14.32 -22.23
CA THR A 155 -31.87 13.55 -21.05
C THR A 155 -30.62 14.16 -20.43
N ILE A 156 -29.60 14.48 -21.23
CA ILE A 156 -28.37 15.16 -20.75
C ILE A 156 -28.73 16.50 -20.11
N ARG A 157 -29.50 17.33 -20.82
CA ARG A 157 -29.92 18.65 -20.32
C ARG A 157 -30.69 18.57 -19.01
N ARG A 158 -31.63 17.63 -18.88
CA ARG A 158 -32.39 17.44 -17.63
C ARG A 158 -31.49 17.02 -16.47
N ILE A 159 -30.48 16.20 -16.73
CA ILE A 159 -29.50 15.83 -15.70
C ILE A 159 -28.65 17.06 -15.31
N GLU A 160 -28.07 17.77 -16.28
CA GLU A 160 -27.24 18.96 -16.01
C GLU A 160 -28.01 20.05 -15.25
N ASN A 161 -29.32 20.19 -15.52
CA ASN A 161 -30.23 21.13 -14.84
C ASN A 161 -30.79 20.64 -13.49
N LYS A 162 -30.33 19.50 -12.96
CA LYS A 162 -30.84 18.88 -11.71
C LYS A 162 -32.33 18.46 -11.77
N GLU A 163 -32.91 18.33 -12.97
CA GLU A 163 -34.29 17.87 -13.18
C GLU A 163 -34.43 16.33 -13.21
N GLN A 164 -33.30 15.63 -13.33
CA GLN A 164 -33.22 14.18 -13.37
C GLN A 164 -31.90 13.69 -12.74
N GLY A 165 -31.94 12.63 -11.92
CA GLY A 165 -30.74 11.99 -11.38
C GLY A 165 -30.00 11.12 -12.40
N ILE A 166 -28.77 10.73 -12.07
CA ILE A 166 -27.96 9.81 -12.87
C ILE A 166 -28.24 8.37 -12.42
N THR A 167 -28.47 7.47 -13.37
CA THR A 167 -28.75 6.05 -13.10
C THR A 167 -27.54 5.20 -13.47
N ASP A 168 -27.40 4.01 -12.90
CA ASP A 168 -26.32 3.07 -13.27
C ASP A 168 -26.32 2.76 -14.78
N THR A 169 -27.50 2.60 -15.38
CA THR A 169 -27.62 2.40 -16.83
C THR A 169 -27.09 3.58 -17.65
N PHE A 170 -27.20 4.80 -17.13
CA PHE A 170 -26.59 5.97 -17.76
C PHE A 170 -25.06 5.91 -17.68
N ILE A 171 -24.52 5.52 -16.53
CA ILE A 171 -23.07 5.38 -16.31
C ILE A 171 -22.50 4.29 -17.20
N ASP A 172 -23.13 3.12 -17.27
CA ASP A 172 -22.68 2.03 -18.14
C ASP A 172 -22.66 2.46 -19.61
N LYS A 173 -23.70 3.18 -20.08
CA LYS A 173 -23.71 3.76 -21.44
C LYS A 173 -22.60 4.78 -21.66
N LEU A 174 -22.30 5.60 -20.66
CA LEU A 174 -21.24 6.60 -20.72
C LEU A 174 -19.87 5.92 -20.85
N LEU A 175 -19.61 4.88 -20.04
CA LEU A 175 -18.35 4.13 -20.07
C LEU A 175 -18.20 3.30 -21.36
N VAL A 176 -19.30 2.84 -21.95
CA VAL A 176 -19.28 2.19 -23.28
C VAL A 176 -19.00 3.20 -24.39
N ALA A 177 -19.60 4.40 -24.32
CA ALA A 177 -19.40 5.45 -25.32
C ALA A 177 -18.00 6.08 -25.25
N TYR A 178 -17.42 6.15 -24.04
CA TYR A 178 -16.09 6.69 -23.77
C TYR A 178 -15.27 5.71 -22.92
N PRO A 179 -14.76 4.61 -23.50
CA PRO A 179 -13.96 3.62 -22.77
C PRO A 179 -12.74 4.22 -22.06
N ASP A 180 -12.13 5.24 -22.69
CA ASP A 180 -10.98 5.97 -22.14
C ASP A 180 -11.27 6.58 -20.76
N LEU A 181 -12.54 6.88 -20.44
CA LEU A 181 -12.94 7.39 -19.13
C LEU A 181 -12.62 6.38 -18.00
N ALA A 182 -12.86 5.08 -18.24
CA ALA A 182 -12.56 4.01 -17.29
C ALA A 182 -11.04 3.71 -17.20
N GLU A 183 -10.28 4.12 -18.21
CA GLU A 183 -8.82 3.89 -18.29
C GLU A 183 -8.00 5.09 -17.84
N SER A 184 -8.66 6.25 -17.68
CA SER A 184 -8.00 7.49 -17.31
C SER A 184 -7.65 7.57 -15.83
N ILE A 185 -8.31 6.79 -14.98
CA ILE A 185 -7.94 6.62 -13.57
C ILE A 185 -7.56 5.16 -13.32
N GLU A 186 -6.37 4.93 -12.78
CA GLU A 186 -5.84 3.58 -12.56
C GLU A 186 -5.38 3.41 -11.12
N VAL A 187 -5.78 2.31 -10.48
CA VAL A 187 -5.26 1.95 -9.15
C VAL A 187 -4.06 1.02 -9.33
N GLN A 188 -3.01 1.16 -8.52
CA GLN A 188 -1.86 0.26 -8.53
C GLN A 188 -1.13 0.22 -7.18
N PHE A 189 -0.30 -0.80 -6.93
CA PHE A 189 0.65 -0.77 -5.82
C PHE A 189 1.91 0.05 -6.15
N ASP A 190 2.28 0.96 -5.25
CA ASP A 190 3.47 1.80 -5.36
C ASP A 190 4.53 1.52 -4.28
N TRP A 191 4.19 0.71 -3.29
CA TRP A 191 5.15 0.17 -2.33
C TRP A 191 4.59 -1.07 -1.66
N VAL A 192 5.41 -2.10 -1.48
CA VAL A 192 5.07 -3.28 -0.68
C VAL A 192 6.27 -3.65 0.18
N SER A 193 6.09 -3.70 1.50
CA SER A 193 7.06 -4.26 2.43
C SER A 193 6.44 -5.39 3.24
N LEU A 194 7.12 -6.53 3.27
CA LEU A 194 6.70 -7.74 3.96
C LEU A 194 7.82 -8.25 4.85
N THR A 195 7.51 -8.49 6.13
CA THR A 195 8.47 -9.07 7.07
C THR A 195 8.16 -10.53 7.30
N PHE A 196 9.18 -11.37 7.21
CA PHE A 196 9.13 -12.80 7.43
C PHE A 196 9.96 -13.15 8.67
N PRO A 197 9.34 -13.56 9.79
CA PRO A 197 10.02 -13.72 11.07
C PRO A 197 10.91 -14.97 11.12
N ASP A 198 10.57 -15.98 10.32
CA ASP A 198 11.17 -17.32 10.36
C ASP A 198 11.96 -17.65 9.09
N LEU A 199 12.12 -16.67 8.18
CA LEU A 199 12.88 -16.85 6.94
C LEU A 199 14.14 -16.00 6.92
N THR A 200 15.09 -16.47 6.13
CA THR A 200 16.30 -15.74 5.73
C THR A 200 16.07 -15.07 4.37
N SER A 201 16.93 -14.12 3.99
CA SER A 201 16.82 -13.49 2.67
C SER A 201 16.85 -14.50 1.52
N LYS A 202 17.71 -15.52 1.61
CA LYS A 202 17.81 -16.59 0.59
C LYS A 202 16.52 -17.40 0.47
N GLN A 203 15.90 -17.78 1.59
CA GLN A 203 14.61 -18.47 1.59
C GLN A 203 13.49 -17.59 1.02
N VAL A 204 13.47 -16.30 1.33
CA VAL A 204 12.50 -15.39 0.70
C VAL A 204 12.70 -15.31 -0.81
N ILE A 205 13.94 -15.22 -1.30
CA ILE A 205 14.24 -15.21 -2.73
C ILE A 205 13.78 -16.51 -3.41
N ALA A 206 14.15 -17.66 -2.87
CA ALA A 206 13.90 -18.96 -3.48
C ALA A 206 12.44 -19.42 -3.33
N ASP A 207 11.89 -19.33 -2.12
CA ASP A 207 10.62 -19.97 -1.78
C ASP A 207 9.44 -19.02 -1.98
N VAL A 208 9.59 -17.75 -1.57
CA VAL A 208 8.51 -16.75 -1.63
C VAL A 208 8.48 -16.05 -3.00
N LEU A 209 9.58 -15.45 -3.43
CA LEU A 209 9.67 -14.72 -4.71
C LEU A 209 9.84 -15.65 -5.91
N ARG A 210 10.45 -16.84 -5.71
CA ARG A 210 10.88 -17.77 -6.77
C ARG A 210 11.75 -17.09 -7.84
N LEU A 211 12.65 -16.23 -7.38
CA LEU A 211 13.65 -15.57 -8.22
C LEU A 211 14.99 -16.29 -8.11
N GLN A 212 15.84 -16.15 -9.13
CA GLN A 212 17.18 -16.73 -9.09
C GLN A 212 18.09 -15.93 -8.15
N GLU A 213 18.63 -16.58 -7.13
CA GLU A 213 19.50 -15.95 -6.12
C GLU A 213 20.71 -15.23 -6.74
N ASN A 214 21.28 -15.76 -7.82
CA ASN A 214 22.44 -15.14 -8.49
C ASN A 214 22.14 -13.80 -9.19
N LEU A 215 20.87 -13.39 -9.31
CA LEU A 215 20.47 -12.06 -9.76
C LEU A 215 20.55 -11.00 -8.66
N PHE A 216 20.72 -11.41 -7.41
CA PHE A 216 20.83 -10.50 -6.28
C PHE A 216 22.30 -10.20 -5.99
N LEU A 217 22.57 -8.94 -5.68
CA LEU A 217 23.85 -8.49 -5.13
C LEU A 217 23.76 -8.45 -3.61
N GLU A 218 24.67 -9.16 -2.95
CA GLU A 218 24.83 -9.09 -1.50
C GLU A 218 25.70 -7.87 -1.11
N ARG A 219 25.25 -7.09 -0.13
CA ARG A 219 26.04 -5.98 0.44
C ARG A 219 25.73 -5.75 1.92
N PRO A 220 26.67 -5.16 2.69
CA PRO A 220 26.40 -4.76 4.06
C PRO A 220 25.37 -3.62 4.11
N THR A 221 24.58 -3.58 5.18
CA THR A 221 23.69 -2.46 5.51
C THR A 221 23.69 -2.25 7.03
N SER A 222 23.23 -1.10 7.48
CA SER A 222 22.88 -0.84 8.89
C SER A 222 21.45 -0.33 9.04
N GLN A 223 20.70 -0.32 7.94
CA GLN A 223 19.32 0.16 7.90
C GLN A 223 18.40 -0.79 8.66
N ASN A 224 17.47 -0.24 9.44
CA ASN A 224 16.46 -1.00 10.19
C ASN A 224 17.06 -2.12 11.07
N PHE A 225 18.27 -1.90 11.59
CA PHE A 225 19.03 -2.84 12.42
C PHE A 225 19.47 -4.14 11.71
N TYR A 226 19.26 -4.26 10.40
CA TYR A 226 19.80 -5.35 9.60
C TYR A 226 21.27 -5.11 9.26
N THR A 227 21.99 -6.20 9.00
CA THR A 227 23.44 -6.16 8.71
C THR A 227 23.77 -6.55 7.28
N ARG A 228 22.82 -7.11 6.53
CA ARG A 228 22.96 -7.52 5.14
C ARG A 228 21.75 -7.15 4.30
N GLU A 229 22.00 -6.82 3.04
CA GLU A 229 21.00 -6.56 2.02
C GLU A 229 21.29 -7.36 0.74
N MET A 230 20.25 -7.96 0.17
CA MET A 230 20.24 -8.62 -1.14
C MET A 230 19.44 -7.75 -2.10
N ALA A 231 20.09 -7.13 -3.09
CA ALA A 231 19.46 -6.22 -4.04
C ALA A 231 19.37 -6.83 -5.46
N PHE A 232 18.16 -6.94 -6.00
CA PHE A 232 17.93 -7.48 -7.35
C PHE A 232 18.58 -6.59 -8.41
N ALA A 233 19.32 -7.19 -9.34
CA ALA A 233 20.04 -6.49 -10.41
C ALA A 233 20.99 -5.38 -9.91
N GLY A 234 21.43 -5.44 -8.64
CA GLY A 234 22.26 -4.41 -8.01
C GLY A 234 21.51 -3.13 -7.62
N GLU A 235 20.21 -3.03 -7.89
CA GLU A 235 19.41 -1.83 -7.65
C GLU A 235 18.46 -2.00 -6.45
N LYS A 236 18.20 -0.91 -5.71
CA LYS A 236 17.21 -0.88 -4.60
C LYS A 236 15.77 -0.77 -5.11
N ASN A 237 15.39 -1.58 -6.09
CA ASN A 237 14.00 -1.66 -6.56
C ASN A 237 13.27 -2.85 -5.93
N ILE A 238 13.92 -4.02 -5.95
CA ILE A 238 13.51 -5.22 -5.21
C ILE A 238 14.68 -5.59 -4.32
N TYR A 239 14.54 -5.46 -3.01
CA TYR A 239 15.62 -5.78 -2.09
C TYR A 239 15.12 -6.40 -0.81
N ILE A 240 15.97 -7.21 -0.18
CA ILE A 240 15.65 -7.95 1.03
C ILE A 240 16.75 -7.68 2.05
N GLN A 241 16.37 -7.32 3.27
CA GLN A 241 17.31 -7.07 4.36
C GLN A 241 17.19 -8.16 5.42
N ASP A 242 18.33 -8.67 5.88
CA ASP A 242 18.42 -9.65 6.96
C ASP A 242 19.71 -9.49 7.75
N PHE A 243 19.96 -10.44 8.66
CA PHE A 243 21.20 -10.48 9.41
C PHE A 243 22.24 -11.32 8.68
N SER A 244 23.44 -10.77 8.52
CA SER A 244 24.63 -11.55 8.18
C SER A 244 24.78 -12.74 9.14
N PRO A 245 25.20 -13.92 8.63
CA PRO A 245 25.59 -15.03 9.47
C PRO A 245 26.60 -14.57 10.52
N VAL A 246 26.39 -14.98 11.77
CA VAL A 246 27.29 -14.65 12.87
C VAL A 246 28.03 -15.91 13.26
N LYS A 247 29.35 -15.81 13.48
CA LYS A 247 30.12 -16.93 13.98
C LYS A 247 29.77 -17.15 15.45
N ASN A 248 29.27 -18.34 15.76
CA ASN A 248 28.99 -18.76 17.12
C ASN A 248 30.31 -18.82 17.90
N PRO A 249 30.44 -18.07 19.01
CA PRO A 249 31.70 -18.04 19.76
C PRO A 249 32.06 -19.39 20.38
N GLU A 250 31.07 -20.21 20.72
CA GLU A 250 31.25 -21.51 21.37
C GLU A 250 31.50 -22.63 20.35
N THR A 251 30.65 -22.74 19.33
CA THR A 251 30.71 -23.84 18.36
C THR A 251 31.59 -23.53 17.16
N GLN A 252 32.01 -22.27 16.99
CA GLN A 252 32.72 -21.73 15.82
C GLN A 252 31.93 -21.88 14.49
N ALA A 253 30.69 -22.36 14.53
CA ALA A 253 29.80 -22.50 13.39
C ALA A 253 29.27 -21.14 12.92
N MET A 254 28.93 -21.03 11.64
CA MET A 254 28.25 -19.84 11.12
C MET A 254 26.74 -20.01 11.30
N ASP A 255 26.15 -19.24 12.21
CA ASP A 255 24.72 -19.29 12.49
C ASP A 255 23.99 -18.21 11.70
N GLN A 256 23.11 -18.64 10.80
CA GLN A 256 22.22 -17.74 10.07
C GLN A 256 21.02 -17.40 10.96
N LYS A 257 20.83 -16.12 11.26
CA LYS A 257 19.66 -15.65 12.02
C LYS A 257 18.44 -15.52 11.10
N PHE A 258 17.27 -15.87 11.64
CA PHE A 258 15.97 -15.65 11.01
C PHE A 258 15.44 -14.26 11.28
N GLY A 259 14.56 -13.79 10.39
CA GLY A 259 13.98 -12.46 10.44
C GLY A 259 14.50 -11.63 9.29
N THR A 260 13.66 -11.42 8.28
CA THR A 260 14.02 -10.68 7.09
C THR A 260 12.85 -9.82 6.62
N THR A 261 13.16 -8.70 5.98
CA THR A 261 12.14 -7.83 5.37
C THR A 261 12.39 -7.71 3.88
N LEU A 262 11.36 -8.01 3.09
CA LEU A 262 11.27 -7.74 1.66
C LEU A 262 10.78 -6.31 1.44
N TYR A 263 11.40 -5.62 0.50
CA TYR A 263 11.03 -4.28 0.05
C TYR A 263 10.87 -4.27 -1.47
N LEU A 264 9.68 -3.86 -1.93
CA LEU A 264 9.34 -3.60 -3.31
C LEU A 264 8.98 -2.11 -3.42
N THR A 265 9.86 -1.31 -4.02
CA THR A 265 9.58 0.12 -4.28
C THR A 265 8.56 0.27 -5.40
N GLY A 266 8.10 1.49 -5.72
CA GLY A 266 7.15 1.68 -6.84
C GLY A 266 7.67 1.22 -8.20
N LYS A 267 8.99 1.24 -8.41
CA LYS A 267 9.61 0.56 -9.56
C LYS A 267 9.72 -0.94 -9.34
N GLY A 268 10.05 -1.36 -8.13
CA GLY A 268 10.09 -2.75 -7.70
C GLY A 268 8.78 -3.51 -7.91
N THR A 269 7.63 -2.90 -7.60
CA THR A 269 6.30 -3.51 -7.80
C THR A 269 6.07 -3.80 -9.29
N ARG A 270 6.38 -2.85 -10.18
CA ARG A 270 6.27 -3.04 -11.64
C ARG A 270 7.23 -4.10 -12.17
N LEU A 271 8.47 -4.15 -11.66
CA LEU A 271 9.43 -5.20 -12.01
C LEU A 271 8.96 -6.57 -11.52
N PHE A 272 8.40 -6.64 -10.31
CA PHE A 272 7.94 -7.88 -9.70
C PHE A 272 6.66 -8.42 -10.35
N GLU A 273 5.75 -7.57 -10.81
CA GLU A 273 4.56 -7.97 -11.57
C GLU A 273 4.88 -8.83 -12.79
N LYS A 274 6.06 -8.62 -13.37
CA LYS A 274 6.54 -9.46 -14.45
C LYS A 274 6.93 -10.85 -13.98
N ALA A 275 7.64 -10.93 -12.86
CA ALA A 275 7.93 -12.21 -12.23
C ALA A 275 6.64 -12.96 -11.86
N LEU A 276 5.60 -12.25 -11.39
CA LEU A 276 4.28 -12.83 -11.12
C LEU A 276 3.63 -13.36 -12.39
N LEU A 277 3.58 -12.54 -13.45
CA LEU A 277 3.01 -12.93 -14.75
C LEU A 277 3.65 -14.21 -15.30
N GLU A 278 4.96 -14.33 -15.20
CA GLU A 278 5.70 -15.49 -15.69
C GLU A 278 5.58 -16.73 -14.81
N GLN A 279 5.21 -16.54 -13.54
CA GLN A 279 4.85 -17.60 -12.61
C GLN A 279 3.36 -17.99 -12.70
N SER A 280 2.60 -17.39 -13.62
CA SER A 280 1.14 -17.51 -13.68
C SER A 280 0.49 -17.16 -12.34
N MET A 281 1.00 -16.12 -11.70
CA MET A 281 0.52 -15.58 -10.43
C MET A 281 0.06 -14.13 -10.62
N ASN A 282 -0.84 -13.68 -9.74
CA ASN A 282 -1.15 -12.27 -9.55
C ASN A 282 -0.72 -11.78 -8.15
N TRP A 283 -1.05 -10.52 -7.81
CA TRP A 283 -0.73 -9.98 -6.49
C TRP A 283 -1.51 -10.70 -5.40
N HIS A 284 -2.77 -11.04 -5.66
CA HIS A 284 -3.59 -11.80 -4.72
C HIS A 284 -2.92 -13.15 -4.38
N ASP A 285 -2.51 -13.92 -5.39
CA ASP A 285 -1.78 -15.20 -5.23
C ASP A 285 -0.46 -15.01 -4.47
N PHE A 286 0.25 -13.92 -4.76
CA PHE A 286 1.50 -13.59 -4.08
C PHE A 286 1.29 -13.32 -2.59
N PHE A 287 0.31 -12.50 -2.22
CA PHE A 287 0.04 -12.21 -0.82
C PHE A 287 -0.52 -13.43 -0.08
N ALA A 288 -1.40 -14.22 -0.71
CA ALA A 288 -1.87 -15.49 -0.17
C ALA A 288 -0.68 -16.44 0.10
N LYS A 289 0.27 -16.53 -0.84
CA LYS A 289 1.50 -17.29 -0.66
C LYS A 289 2.38 -16.71 0.44
N ALA A 290 2.58 -15.40 0.49
CA ALA A 290 3.38 -14.75 1.53
C ALA A 290 2.83 -15.04 2.94
N ARG A 291 1.50 -15.09 3.09
CA ARG A 291 0.84 -15.50 4.35
C ARG A 291 1.17 -16.94 4.75
N LEU A 292 1.24 -17.88 3.81
CA LEU A 292 1.65 -19.27 4.09
C LEU A 292 3.07 -19.34 4.69
N TYR A 293 3.93 -18.39 4.31
CA TYR A 293 5.28 -18.23 4.86
C TYR A 293 5.35 -17.29 6.07
N ARG A 294 4.21 -16.95 6.68
CA ARG A 294 4.08 -16.05 7.84
C ARG A 294 4.59 -14.63 7.56
N GLY A 295 4.55 -14.22 6.29
CA GLY A 295 4.78 -12.84 5.88
C GLY A 295 3.64 -11.94 6.36
N HIS A 296 4.00 -10.76 6.85
CA HIS A 296 3.04 -9.70 7.19
C HIS A 296 3.52 -8.37 6.63
N LEU A 297 2.58 -7.57 6.16
CA LEU A 297 2.81 -6.23 5.64
C LEU A 297 3.30 -5.31 6.76
N THR A 298 4.41 -4.64 6.48
CA THR A 298 4.89 -3.53 7.29
C THR A 298 4.60 -2.18 6.62
N ARG A 299 4.48 -2.16 5.30
CA ARG A 299 4.03 -1.00 4.52
C ARG A 299 3.35 -1.42 3.22
N LEU A 300 2.28 -0.74 2.87
CA LEU A 300 1.56 -0.87 1.62
C LEU A 300 1.19 0.52 1.11
N ASP A 301 1.67 0.89 -0.08
CA ASP A 301 1.23 2.12 -0.73
C ASP A 301 0.35 1.77 -1.92
N ILE A 302 -0.87 2.30 -1.94
CA ILE A 302 -1.80 2.17 -3.06
C ILE A 302 -1.88 3.53 -3.77
N ALA A 303 -1.50 3.56 -5.04
CA ALA A 303 -1.55 4.76 -5.88
C ALA A 303 -2.79 4.75 -6.78
N ILE A 304 -3.45 5.90 -6.86
CA ILE A 304 -4.50 6.25 -7.80
C ILE A 304 -3.87 7.23 -8.80
N ASN A 305 -3.65 6.78 -10.02
CA ASN A 305 -3.08 7.56 -11.11
C ASN A 305 -4.18 8.26 -11.89
N ASP A 306 -4.16 9.58 -11.94
CA ASP A 306 -5.01 10.38 -12.82
C ASP A 306 -4.25 10.79 -14.08
N LYS A 307 -4.66 10.22 -15.22
CA LYS A 307 -4.12 10.50 -16.55
C LYS A 307 -4.93 11.53 -17.31
N TRP A 308 -6.19 11.74 -16.91
CA TRP A 308 -7.07 12.71 -17.56
C TRP A 308 -6.70 14.15 -17.24
N GLY A 309 -6.09 14.36 -16.06
CA GLY A 309 -5.97 15.68 -15.46
C GLY A 309 -7.27 16.11 -14.76
N LEU A 310 -8.04 15.14 -14.26
CA LEU A 310 -9.22 15.37 -13.43
C LEU A 310 -8.87 16.20 -12.18
N LEU A 311 -7.76 15.88 -11.53
CA LEU A 311 -7.28 16.54 -10.33
C LEU A 311 -6.22 17.59 -10.68
N ASN A 312 -6.62 18.85 -10.71
CA ASN A 312 -5.68 19.95 -10.85
C ASN A 312 -5.03 20.29 -9.50
N MET A 313 -3.71 20.13 -9.40
CA MET A 313 -2.99 20.35 -8.15
C MET A 313 -3.02 21.81 -7.68
N ASN A 314 -3.08 22.80 -8.57
CA ASN A 314 -3.24 24.20 -8.15
C ASN A 314 -4.59 24.41 -7.47
N ASP A 315 -5.65 23.80 -7.98
CA ASP A 315 -6.99 23.90 -7.40
C ASP A 315 -7.08 23.18 -6.05
N LEU A 316 -6.44 22.01 -5.93
CA LEU A 316 -6.34 21.29 -4.65
C LEU A 316 -5.55 22.08 -3.61
N VAL A 317 -4.39 22.63 -3.97
CA VAL A 317 -3.59 23.46 -3.06
C VAL A 317 -4.36 24.70 -2.62
N LYS A 318 -5.03 25.38 -3.57
CA LYS A 318 -5.89 26.52 -3.27
C LYS A 318 -7.02 26.13 -2.31
N ALA A 319 -7.65 24.97 -2.52
CA ALA A 319 -8.67 24.46 -1.62
C ALA A 319 -8.14 24.19 -0.20
N VAL A 320 -6.93 23.63 -0.08
CA VAL A 320 -6.28 23.44 1.22
C VAL A 320 -6.03 24.78 1.92
N GLN A 321 -5.50 25.77 1.19
CA GLN A 321 -5.21 27.11 1.71
C GLN A 321 -6.48 27.85 2.16
N GLU A 322 -7.58 27.67 1.42
CA GLU A 322 -8.88 28.29 1.68
C GLU A 322 -9.76 27.50 2.66
N LYS A 323 -9.23 26.41 3.26
CA LYS A 323 -9.98 25.53 4.19
C LYS A 323 -11.25 24.94 3.56
N ARG A 324 -11.17 24.60 2.27
CA ARG A 324 -12.22 23.94 1.50
C ARG A 324 -11.99 22.43 1.43
N PHE A 325 -11.68 21.83 2.57
CA PHE A 325 -11.48 20.40 2.71
C PHE A 325 -11.75 19.94 4.14
N TRP A 326 -12.12 18.69 4.29
CA TRP A 326 -12.19 17.97 5.54
C TRP A 326 -11.34 16.71 5.45
N SER A 327 -10.55 16.47 6.48
CA SER A 327 -9.81 15.21 6.65
C SER A 327 -10.06 14.65 8.04
N LYS A 328 -10.04 13.32 8.15
CA LYS A 328 -10.18 12.64 9.46
C LYS A 328 -9.03 12.99 10.40
N SER A 329 -7.84 13.27 9.87
CA SER A 329 -6.73 13.86 10.61
C SER A 329 -6.72 15.38 10.52
N LYS A 330 -6.21 16.03 11.56
CA LYS A 330 -6.02 17.49 11.59
C LYS A 330 -4.67 17.94 11.01
N SER A 331 -3.76 17.00 10.74
CA SER A 331 -2.44 17.30 10.19
C SER A 331 -2.49 17.33 8.67
N TYR A 332 -1.93 18.36 8.06
CA TYR A 332 -1.71 18.43 6.62
C TYR A 332 -0.51 19.34 6.31
N ALA A 333 0.13 19.12 5.17
CA ALA A 333 1.26 19.92 4.70
C ALA A 333 1.17 20.16 3.19
N VAL A 334 1.66 21.31 2.75
CA VAL A 334 1.76 21.68 1.34
C VAL A 334 3.23 21.92 1.01
N HIS A 335 3.71 21.30 -0.06
CA HIS A 335 5.09 21.35 -0.51
C HIS A 335 5.15 21.64 -2.02
N GLY A 336 6.28 22.20 -2.47
CA GLY A 336 6.52 22.48 -3.89
C GLY A 336 6.02 23.85 -4.35
N ASN A 337 5.85 24.00 -5.66
CA ASN A 337 5.36 25.23 -6.29
C ASN A 337 4.75 24.94 -7.68
N VAL A 338 4.24 25.98 -8.35
CA VAL A 338 3.57 25.84 -9.65
C VAL A 338 4.50 25.33 -10.76
N ASP A 339 5.80 25.62 -10.71
CA ASP A 339 6.77 25.25 -11.74
C ASP A 339 7.32 23.83 -11.51
N ASP A 340 7.75 23.54 -10.28
CA ASP A 340 8.35 22.27 -9.89
C ASP A 340 7.31 21.17 -9.59
N GLY A 341 6.05 21.57 -9.39
CA GLY A 341 4.95 20.70 -9.01
C GLY A 341 4.63 20.79 -7.52
N TRP A 342 3.34 20.70 -7.21
CA TRP A 342 2.81 20.71 -5.86
C TRP A 342 2.71 19.29 -5.30
N THR A 343 2.78 19.20 -3.98
CA THR A 343 2.43 18.02 -3.19
C THR A 343 1.63 18.47 -1.98
N VAL A 344 0.54 17.77 -1.69
CA VAL A 344 -0.24 17.94 -0.45
C VAL A 344 -0.27 16.62 0.29
N ASP A 345 0.15 16.65 1.55
CA ASP A 345 0.12 15.51 2.45
C ASP A 345 -0.99 15.73 3.48
N PHE A 346 -1.78 14.69 3.73
CA PHE A 346 -2.77 14.63 4.79
C PHE A 346 -2.40 13.51 5.76
N ASP A 347 -2.43 13.84 7.04
CA ASP A 347 -2.07 12.98 8.17
C ASP A 347 -0.57 12.68 8.31
N LYS A 348 -0.21 11.78 9.23
CA LYS A 348 1.13 11.24 9.49
C LYS A 348 1.04 9.72 9.66
N SER A 349 2.17 9.03 9.55
CA SER A 349 2.28 7.59 9.86
C SER A 349 1.52 7.24 11.15
N PRO A 350 0.70 6.17 11.18
CA PRO A 350 0.73 5.00 10.29
C PRO A 350 -0.13 5.08 9.03
N PHE A 351 -0.79 6.19 8.75
CA PHE A 351 -1.57 6.35 7.51
C PHE A 351 -1.43 7.76 6.94
N VAL A 352 -1.02 7.88 5.68
CA VAL A 352 -0.84 9.16 5.00
C VAL A 352 -1.56 9.12 3.66
N ILE A 353 -2.30 10.19 3.34
CA ILE A 353 -2.83 10.41 1.99
C ILE A 353 -2.03 11.52 1.35
N ARG A 354 -1.40 11.25 0.20
CA ARG A 354 -0.60 12.24 -0.53
C ARG A 354 -1.18 12.48 -1.91
N ALA A 355 -1.40 13.72 -2.31
CA ALA A 355 -1.73 14.08 -3.69
C ALA A 355 -0.64 14.97 -4.29
N TYR A 356 -0.16 14.69 -5.51
CA TYR A 356 0.93 15.45 -6.12
C TYR A 356 0.97 15.42 -7.64
N ASP A 357 1.66 16.41 -8.23
CA ASP A 357 1.92 16.54 -9.66
C ASP A 357 2.91 15.45 -10.15
N LYS A 358 2.38 14.26 -10.48
CA LYS A 358 3.19 13.12 -10.93
C LYS A 358 3.96 13.41 -12.21
N HIS A 359 3.33 14.13 -13.14
CA HIS A 359 3.95 14.48 -14.41
C HIS A 359 5.19 15.35 -14.22
N LYS A 360 5.09 16.41 -13.39
CA LYS A 360 6.24 17.29 -13.09
C LYS A 360 7.30 16.57 -12.28
N GLU A 361 6.89 15.75 -11.30
CA GLU A 361 7.81 14.94 -10.50
C GLU A 361 8.67 14.00 -11.37
N GLN A 362 8.07 13.36 -12.39
CA GLN A 362 8.81 12.53 -13.35
C GLN A 362 9.63 13.37 -14.34
N ALA A 363 9.07 14.47 -14.87
CA ALA A 363 9.77 15.36 -15.80
C ALA A 363 11.05 15.95 -15.18
N ASN A 364 11.00 16.37 -13.91
CA ASN A 364 12.15 16.88 -13.15
C ASN A 364 13.22 15.81 -12.92
N LYS A 365 12.81 14.52 -12.91
CA LYS A 365 13.73 13.36 -12.88
C LYS A 365 14.20 12.95 -14.28
N GLY A 366 13.78 13.66 -15.32
CA GLY A 366 14.09 13.37 -16.71
C GLY A 366 13.33 12.16 -17.23
N TYR A 367 12.12 11.86 -16.77
CA TYR A 367 11.26 10.80 -17.28
C TYR A 367 9.96 11.36 -17.85
N ASP A 368 9.36 10.61 -18.77
CA ASP A 368 8.03 10.91 -19.29
C ASP A 368 7.00 9.98 -18.64
N THR A 369 5.78 10.47 -18.47
CA THR A 369 4.66 9.74 -17.88
C THR A 369 3.35 10.32 -18.37
N ASP A 370 2.37 9.47 -18.65
CA ASP A 370 1.01 9.89 -18.99
C ASP A 370 0.21 10.32 -17.75
N VAL A 371 0.61 9.87 -16.56
CA VAL A 371 0.01 10.25 -15.27
C VAL A 371 0.24 11.73 -14.96
N LYS A 372 -0.83 12.52 -14.89
CA LYS A 372 -0.83 13.95 -14.55
C LYS A 372 -0.67 14.14 -13.06
N THR A 373 -1.63 13.63 -12.30
CA THR A 373 -1.70 13.74 -10.84
C THR A 373 -1.76 12.34 -10.25
N ARG A 374 -1.20 12.16 -9.06
CA ARG A 374 -1.32 10.91 -8.31
C ARG A 374 -1.81 11.17 -6.91
N VAL A 375 -2.71 10.32 -6.43
CA VAL A 375 -3.08 10.20 -5.02
C VAL A 375 -2.52 8.88 -4.47
N GLU A 376 -1.75 8.90 -3.39
CA GLU A 376 -1.19 7.74 -2.72
C GLU A 376 -1.82 7.56 -1.33
N LEU A 377 -2.23 6.33 -1.03
CA LEU A 377 -2.61 5.86 0.30
C LEU A 377 -1.42 5.07 0.86
N GLU A 378 -0.59 5.73 1.66
CA GLU A 378 0.56 5.12 2.33
C GLU A 378 0.11 4.55 3.69
N LEU A 379 0.04 3.22 3.77
CA LEU A 379 -0.44 2.47 4.93
C LEU A 379 0.73 1.74 5.58
N HIS A 380 0.86 1.85 6.90
CA HIS A 380 1.89 1.16 7.68
C HIS A 380 1.28 0.16 8.65
N GLN A 381 2.03 -0.90 8.93
CA GLN A 381 1.73 -1.90 9.96
C GLN A 381 0.28 -2.41 9.85
N ASP A 382 -0.48 -2.35 10.95
CA ASP A 382 -1.86 -2.82 11.05
C ASP A 382 -2.77 -2.21 9.98
N LYS A 383 -2.54 -0.97 9.56
CA LYS A 383 -3.35 -0.35 8.49
C LYS A 383 -3.17 -1.04 7.15
N ALA A 384 -1.94 -1.45 6.84
CA ALA A 384 -1.64 -2.22 5.62
C ALA A 384 -2.24 -3.63 5.71
N GLU A 385 -2.11 -4.27 6.88
CA GLU A 385 -2.67 -5.60 7.15
C GLU A 385 -4.19 -5.62 7.05
N TYR A 386 -4.90 -4.61 7.59
CA TYR A 386 -6.36 -4.53 7.48
C TYR A 386 -6.84 -4.44 6.04
N VAL A 387 -6.14 -3.67 5.20
CA VAL A 387 -6.48 -3.57 3.77
C VAL A 387 -6.27 -4.91 3.08
N LEU A 388 -5.17 -5.59 3.39
CA LEU A 388 -4.90 -6.90 2.82
C LEU A 388 -5.91 -7.96 3.27
N ASP A 389 -6.26 -7.99 4.55
CA ASP A 389 -7.21 -8.96 5.09
C ASP A 389 -8.62 -8.74 4.53
N GLU A 390 -9.03 -7.48 4.35
CA GLU A 390 -10.29 -7.14 3.69
C GLU A 390 -10.30 -7.61 2.23
N TRP A 391 -9.19 -7.44 1.52
CA TRP A 391 -9.05 -7.87 0.13
C TRP A 391 -9.05 -9.40 -0.02
N LEU A 392 -8.29 -10.12 0.82
CA LEU A 392 -8.13 -11.57 0.72
C LEU A 392 -9.32 -12.38 1.23
N ASN A 393 -10.09 -11.86 2.20
CA ASN A 393 -11.09 -12.66 2.93
C ASN A 393 -12.54 -12.30 2.63
N ASN A 394 -12.84 -11.12 2.06
CA ASN A 394 -14.21 -10.58 1.99
C ASN A 394 -14.77 -10.40 0.57
N ASP A 395 -14.18 -11.07 -0.44
CA ASP A 395 -14.59 -11.00 -1.86
C ASP A 395 -14.77 -9.56 -2.40
N LYS A 396 -14.01 -8.63 -1.80
CA LYS A 396 -14.00 -7.22 -2.20
C LYS A 396 -12.88 -6.95 -3.18
N LYS A 397 -13.12 -6.08 -4.14
CA LYS A 397 -12.05 -5.60 -5.01
C LYS A 397 -11.19 -4.59 -4.26
N LEU A 398 -9.88 -4.62 -4.52
CA LEU A 398 -8.95 -3.65 -3.93
C LEU A 398 -9.31 -2.21 -4.33
N VAL A 399 -9.83 -2.02 -5.54
CA VAL A 399 -10.34 -0.73 -6.03
C VAL A 399 -11.43 -0.20 -5.11
N ASP A 400 -12.41 -1.03 -4.75
CA ASP A 400 -13.53 -0.63 -3.88
C ASP A 400 -13.03 -0.20 -2.51
N ILE A 401 -12.14 -1.00 -1.90
CA ILE A 401 -11.52 -0.70 -0.61
C ILE A 401 -10.75 0.64 -0.67
N THR A 402 -10.02 0.87 -1.75
CA THR A 402 -9.20 2.08 -1.96
C THR A 402 -10.06 3.34 -1.98
N PHE A 403 -11.14 3.35 -2.77
CA PHE A 403 -12.00 4.52 -2.88
C PHE A 403 -12.92 4.69 -1.67
N ASP A 404 -13.30 3.60 -1.00
CA ASP A 404 -13.98 3.64 0.30
C ASP A 404 -13.11 4.33 1.38
N ILE A 405 -11.81 4.00 1.42
CA ILE A 405 -10.85 4.68 2.29
C ILE A 405 -10.77 6.17 1.93
N LEU A 406 -10.53 6.48 0.65
CA LEU A 406 -10.35 7.86 0.20
C LEU A 406 -11.57 8.72 0.55
N TYR A 407 -12.77 8.23 0.22
CA TYR A 407 -14.05 8.86 0.52
C TYR A 407 -14.24 9.12 2.01
N SER A 408 -13.83 8.16 2.85
CA SER A 408 -14.06 8.21 4.30
C SER A 408 -13.08 9.12 5.03
N TYR A 409 -11.88 9.32 4.47
CA TYR A 409 -10.78 9.99 5.16
C TYR A 409 -10.47 11.40 4.67
N LEU A 410 -10.76 11.74 3.41
CA LEU A 410 -10.39 13.02 2.83
C LEU A 410 -11.40 13.50 1.81
N TRP A 411 -11.88 14.73 2.01
CA TRP A 411 -12.91 15.35 1.19
C TRP A 411 -12.57 16.79 0.85
N PHE A 412 -12.86 17.18 -0.38
CA PHE A 412 -12.75 18.56 -0.85
C PHE A 412 -14.12 19.13 -1.16
N THR A 413 -14.31 20.41 -0.87
CA THR A 413 -15.57 21.13 -1.02
C THR A 413 -15.43 22.35 -1.93
N ASN A 414 -16.54 22.81 -2.51
CA ASN A 414 -16.58 24.05 -3.27
C ASN A 414 -16.53 25.29 -2.37
N GLY A 415 -17.12 25.19 -1.17
CA GLY A 415 -17.13 26.25 -0.16
C GLY A 415 -16.15 26.00 0.98
N LYS A 416 -15.83 27.07 1.72
CA LYS A 416 -15.08 26.97 2.98
C LYS A 416 -15.90 26.17 3.99
N ILE A 417 -15.24 25.29 4.74
CA ILE A 417 -15.84 24.60 5.88
C ILE A 417 -15.61 25.47 7.10
N GLU A 418 -16.68 25.88 7.78
CA GLU A 418 -16.57 26.73 8.95
C GLU A 418 -16.06 25.95 10.16
N ASP A 419 -15.24 26.59 10.99
CA ASP A 419 -14.60 25.94 12.15
C ASP A 419 -15.61 25.32 13.13
N GLN A 420 -16.84 25.84 13.16
CA GLN A 420 -17.91 25.31 13.98
C GLN A 420 -18.39 23.93 13.50
N GLN A 421 -18.37 23.67 12.19
CA GLN A 421 -18.75 22.39 11.57
C GLN A 421 -17.70 21.31 11.84
N LEU A 422 -16.46 21.69 12.17
CA LEU A 422 -15.36 20.77 12.46
C LEU A 422 -15.36 20.26 13.92
N LYS A 423 -16.33 20.67 14.75
CA LYS A 423 -16.36 20.40 16.19
C LYS A 423 -17.43 19.38 16.64
N SER A 424 -18.31 18.93 15.74
CA SER A 424 -19.41 18.01 16.07
C SER A 424 -19.01 16.54 15.91
N ASP A 425 -19.69 15.61 16.57
CA ASP A 425 -19.48 14.17 16.33
C ASP A 425 -20.06 13.71 14.97
N THR A 426 -20.83 14.59 14.31
CA THR A 426 -21.49 14.38 13.01
C THR A 426 -20.92 15.30 11.92
N VAL A 427 -19.68 15.79 12.07
CA VAL A 427 -19.00 16.71 11.13
C VAL A 427 -19.24 16.33 9.68
N ARG A 428 -19.24 15.02 9.40
CA ARG A 428 -19.43 14.51 8.06
C ARG A 428 -20.81 14.81 7.48
N ASP A 429 -21.85 14.44 8.20
CA ASP A 429 -23.24 14.60 7.76
C ASP A 429 -23.57 16.09 7.66
N GLU A 430 -23.02 16.90 8.56
CA GLU A 430 -23.13 18.36 8.51
C GLU A 430 -22.46 18.94 7.26
N ILE A 431 -21.24 18.54 6.91
CA ILE A 431 -20.56 19.01 5.68
C ILE A 431 -21.36 18.58 4.45
N GLU A 432 -21.76 17.30 4.37
CA GLU A 432 -22.55 16.77 3.25
C GLU A 432 -23.86 17.52 3.04
N ALA A 433 -24.52 17.93 4.13
CA ALA A 433 -25.79 18.66 4.08
C ALA A 433 -25.64 20.16 3.76
N THR A 434 -24.46 20.75 3.98
CA THR A 434 -24.30 22.22 3.99
C THR A 434 -23.35 22.77 2.94
N VAL A 435 -22.42 21.95 2.43
CA VAL A 435 -21.40 22.40 1.47
C VAL A 435 -21.31 21.43 0.31
N GLU A 436 -21.52 21.94 -0.91
CA GLU A 436 -21.37 21.13 -2.11
C GLU A 436 -19.93 20.60 -2.26
N PRO A 437 -19.76 19.32 -2.65
CA PRO A 437 -18.43 18.73 -2.83
C PRO A 437 -17.73 19.33 -4.05
N MET A 438 -16.40 19.34 -4.02
CA MET A 438 -15.60 19.70 -5.19
C MET A 438 -15.86 18.69 -6.32
N PRO A 439 -16.34 19.11 -7.51
CA PRO A 439 -16.76 18.20 -8.57
C PRO A 439 -15.68 17.21 -9.00
N ALA A 440 -14.41 17.63 -9.05
CA ALA A 440 -13.31 16.75 -9.42
C ALA A 440 -13.08 15.63 -8.39
N TRP A 441 -13.12 15.97 -7.10
CA TRP A 441 -12.90 15.02 -6.01
C TRP A 441 -14.11 14.08 -5.81
N SER A 442 -15.33 14.60 -5.94
CA SER A 442 -16.53 13.77 -5.91
C SER A 442 -16.61 12.85 -7.12
N LEU A 443 -16.23 13.32 -8.32
CA LEU A 443 -16.17 12.47 -9.51
C LEU A 443 -15.17 11.32 -9.33
N LEU A 444 -13.97 11.62 -8.80
CA LEU A 444 -12.95 10.62 -8.51
C LEU A 444 -13.46 9.52 -7.56
N THR A 445 -14.13 9.91 -6.47
CA THR A 445 -14.63 8.96 -5.46
C THR A 445 -15.91 8.23 -5.91
N ALA A 446 -16.75 8.85 -6.72
CA ALA A 446 -17.97 8.25 -7.28
C ALA A 446 -17.68 7.23 -8.38
N LEU A 447 -16.83 7.59 -9.35
CA LEU A 447 -16.43 6.65 -10.42
C LEU A 447 -15.39 5.65 -9.95
N GLY A 448 -14.74 5.87 -8.81
CA GLY A 448 -13.64 5.07 -8.30
C GLY A 448 -13.89 3.55 -8.35
N LYS A 449 -15.10 3.11 -7.97
CA LYS A 449 -15.50 1.68 -7.96
C LYS A 449 -15.60 1.04 -9.35
N LYS A 450 -15.63 1.85 -10.41
CA LYS A 450 -15.65 1.39 -11.82
C LYS A 450 -14.26 1.40 -12.46
N MET A 451 -13.23 1.84 -11.73
CA MET A 451 -11.85 1.90 -12.21
C MET A 451 -11.17 0.54 -12.13
N LYS A 452 -10.03 0.41 -12.82
CA LYS A 452 -9.27 -0.85 -12.91
C LYS A 452 -8.12 -0.87 -11.90
N PHE A 453 -7.88 -2.03 -11.29
CA PHE A 453 -6.63 -2.28 -10.56
C PHE A 453 -5.58 -2.80 -11.55
N VAL A 454 -4.64 -1.95 -11.90
CA VAL A 454 -3.77 -2.13 -13.06
C VAL A 454 -2.40 -2.70 -12.67
N ARG A 455 -2.06 -3.83 -13.28
CA ARG A 455 -0.67 -4.29 -13.37
C ARG A 455 -0.03 -3.73 -14.64
N GLU A 456 1.16 -3.17 -14.49
CA GLU A 456 1.96 -2.64 -15.59
C GLU A 456 3.37 -3.25 -15.51
N PRO A 457 3.53 -4.54 -15.87
CA PRO A 457 4.81 -5.23 -15.73
C PRO A 457 5.91 -4.49 -16.51
N LYS A 458 7.02 -4.15 -15.84
CA LYS A 458 8.18 -3.51 -16.48
C LYS A 458 9.35 -4.46 -16.54
N LYS A 459 10.19 -4.31 -17.56
CA LYS A 459 11.44 -5.07 -17.69
C LYS A 459 12.55 -4.34 -16.94
N GLN A 460 13.53 -5.09 -16.44
CA GLN A 460 14.79 -4.48 -16.05
C GLN A 460 15.40 -3.83 -17.29
N SER A 461 15.84 -2.57 -17.19
CA SER A 461 16.38 -1.84 -18.33
C SER A 461 17.63 -1.05 -17.93
N VAL A 462 18.48 -0.80 -18.93
CA VAL A 462 19.62 0.13 -18.83
C VAL A 462 19.27 1.52 -19.40
N GLU A 463 18.01 1.76 -19.76
CA GLU A 463 17.54 3.00 -20.40
C GLU A 463 17.88 4.24 -19.57
N ARG A 464 17.92 4.12 -18.24
CA ARG A 464 18.38 5.19 -17.35
C ARG A 464 19.85 5.53 -17.58
N ILE A 465 20.71 4.52 -17.70
CA ILE A 465 22.14 4.69 -17.98
C ILE A 465 22.31 5.28 -19.38
N GLU A 466 21.59 4.73 -20.36
CA GLU A 466 21.61 5.24 -21.74
C GLU A 466 21.18 6.70 -21.80
N LYS A 467 20.05 7.06 -21.20
CA LYS A 467 19.54 8.43 -21.19
C LYS A 467 20.49 9.40 -20.50
N TRP A 468 21.05 9.02 -19.35
CA TRP A 468 22.08 9.81 -18.68
C TRP A 468 23.33 9.98 -19.57
N ILE A 469 23.79 8.93 -20.24
CA ILE A 469 24.90 9.03 -21.21
C ILE A 469 24.53 10.02 -22.32
N LEU A 470 23.38 9.86 -22.97
CA LEU A 470 22.92 10.69 -24.07
C LEU A 470 22.78 12.16 -23.68
N GLN A 471 22.27 12.45 -22.49
CA GLN A 471 22.00 13.82 -22.04
C GLN A 471 23.22 14.50 -21.41
N SER A 472 23.97 13.79 -20.57
CA SER A 472 25.01 14.38 -19.73
C SER A 472 26.43 14.11 -20.23
N VAL A 473 26.64 13.03 -20.97
CA VAL A 473 27.99 12.54 -21.32
C VAL A 473 28.30 12.76 -22.81
N VAL A 474 27.34 12.53 -23.70
CA VAL A 474 27.52 12.64 -25.17
C VAL A 474 28.06 14.00 -25.64
N PRO A 475 27.61 15.16 -25.12
CA PRO A 475 28.19 16.44 -25.53
C PRO A 475 29.71 16.50 -25.31
N SER A 476 30.17 16.03 -24.15
CA SER A 476 31.59 15.95 -23.80
C SER A 476 32.33 14.92 -24.66
N LEU A 477 31.73 13.75 -24.92
CA LEU A 477 32.28 12.73 -25.83
C LEU A 477 32.43 13.27 -27.26
N ALA A 478 31.49 14.09 -27.72
CA ALA A 478 31.54 14.72 -29.04
C ALA A 478 32.71 15.72 -29.13
N VAL A 479 32.99 16.48 -28.07
CA VAL A 479 34.18 17.34 -27.99
C VAL A 479 35.45 16.49 -28.09
N LEU A 480 35.58 15.45 -27.26
CA LEU A 480 36.74 14.54 -27.27
C LEU A 480 36.95 13.86 -28.62
N LYS A 481 35.86 13.56 -29.34
CA LYS A 481 35.91 13.04 -30.71
C LYS A 481 36.47 14.06 -31.69
N LYS A 482 36.00 15.30 -31.65
CA LYS A 482 36.48 16.38 -32.54
C LYS A 482 37.91 16.82 -32.23
N THR A 483 38.37 16.70 -30.99
CA THR A 483 39.74 17.05 -30.56
C THR A 483 40.74 15.88 -30.69
N GLY A 484 40.32 14.73 -31.22
CA GLY A 484 41.21 13.58 -31.49
C GLY A 484 41.50 12.69 -30.26
N HIS A 485 40.83 12.91 -29.13
CA HIS A 485 41.01 12.13 -27.89
C HIS A 485 40.10 10.88 -27.78
N TRP A 486 39.27 10.60 -28.79
CA TRP A 486 38.32 9.47 -28.77
C TRP A 486 38.96 8.11 -28.50
N HIS A 487 40.16 7.86 -29.03
CA HIS A 487 40.88 6.59 -28.86
C HIS A 487 41.10 6.24 -27.38
N LYS A 488 41.39 7.25 -26.53
CA LYS A 488 41.59 7.05 -25.08
C LYS A 488 40.32 6.59 -24.38
N ILE A 489 39.16 7.06 -24.85
CA ILE A 489 37.86 6.65 -24.32
C ILE A 489 37.55 5.20 -24.71
N ILE A 490 37.81 4.82 -25.97
CA ILE A 490 37.62 3.44 -26.42
C ILE A 490 38.55 2.47 -25.66
N GLU A 491 39.81 2.85 -25.48
CA GLU A 491 40.75 2.08 -24.66
C GLU A 491 40.22 1.92 -23.23
N ALA A 492 39.83 3.01 -22.58
CA ALA A 492 39.26 2.97 -21.23
C ALA A 492 38.02 2.07 -21.13
N ILE A 493 37.10 2.14 -22.11
CA ILE A 493 35.90 1.29 -22.15
C ILE A 493 36.27 -0.19 -22.33
N ASN A 494 37.28 -0.50 -23.13
CA ASN A 494 37.69 -1.89 -23.37
C ASN A 494 38.49 -2.48 -22.19
N THR A 495 39.10 -1.63 -21.36
CA THR A 495 39.92 -2.05 -20.22
C THR A 495 39.19 -1.97 -18.88
N VAL A 496 38.06 -1.26 -18.80
CA VAL A 496 37.36 -1.06 -17.53
C VAL A 496 36.70 -2.36 -17.07
N GLU A 497 37.03 -2.78 -15.85
CA GLU A 497 36.32 -3.87 -15.20
C GLU A 497 34.98 -3.35 -14.66
N LEU A 498 33.90 -4.11 -14.91
CA LEU A 498 32.59 -3.77 -14.39
C LEU A 498 32.57 -3.94 -12.87
N SER A 499 31.90 -3.01 -12.17
CA SER A 499 31.60 -3.22 -10.76
C SER A 499 30.60 -4.37 -10.60
N ALA A 500 30.55 -5.00 -9.43
CA ALA A 500 29.58 -6.06 -9.15
C ALA A 500 28.12 -5.62 -9.38
N GLU A 501 27.78 -4.35 -9.14
CA GLU A 501 26.47 -3.77 -9.46
C GLU A 501 26.21 -3.78 -10.97
N HIS A 502 27.16 -3.28 -11.77
CA HIS A 502 27.04 -3.27 -13.23
C HIS A 502 26.99 -4.69 -13.80
N GLU A 503 27.76 -5.63 -13.24
CA GLU A 503 27.68 -7.04 -13.63
C GLU A 503 26.30 -7.64 -13.36
N LYS A 504 25.68 -7.38 -12.20
CA LYS A 504 24.33 -7.86 -11.91
C LYS A 504 23.29 -7.24 -12.82
N LEU A 505 23.42 -5.95 -13.15
CA LEU A 505 22.53 -5.28 -14.08
C LEU A 505 22.66 -5.88 -15.50
N VAL A 506 23.89 -6.12 -15.97
CA VAL A 506 24.15 -6.80 -17.24
C VAL A 506 23.55 -8.21 -17.20
N MET A 507 23.82 -9.00 -16.17
CA MET A 507 23.25 -10.35 -16.03
C MET A 507 21.72 -10.32 -16.05
N ALA A 508 21.08 -9.41 -15.32
CA ALA A 508 19.62 -9.31 -15.28
C ALA A 508 18.99 -8.85 -16.60
N THR A 509 19.70 -8.03 -17.38
CA THR A 509 19.23 -7.53 -18.68
C THR A 509 19.57 -8.46 -19.84
N THR A 510 20.62 -9.27 -19.74
CA THR A 510 21.13 -10.14 -20.82
C THR A 510 20.79 -11.62 -20.65
N LYS A 511 20.22 -12.06 -19.51
CA LYS A 511 20.05 -13.49 -19.17
C LYS A 511 19.16 -14.34 -20.08
N ASN A 512 18.63 -13.80 -21.17
CA ASN A 512 18.06 -14.60 -22.26
C ASN A 512 19.02 -14.88 -23.42
N ALA A 513 20.20 -14.27 -23.51
CA ALA A 513 21.16 -14.59 -24.56
C ALA A 513 21.90 -15.92 -24.32
N ILE A 514 21.91 -16.44 -23.10
CA ILE A 514 22.61 -17.69 -22.75
C ILE A 514 21.65 -18.58 -21.95
N THR A 515 20.82 -19.29 -22.70
CA THR A 515 20.12 -20.47 -22.20
C THR A 515 21.17 -21.50 -21.79
N GLN A 516 21.25 -21.87 -20.51
CA GLN A 516 21.36 -23.28 -20.08
C GLN A 516 21.36 -23.47 -18.55
N ALA A 517 20.59 -24.48 -18.14
CA ALA A 517 20.77 -25.36 -16.99
C ALA A 517 20.38 -24.87 -15.58
N SER A 518 19.08 -24.88 -15.27
CA SER A 518 18.52 -25.59 -14.11
C SER A 518 16.98 -25.53 -14.11
N LYS A 519 16.32 -26.59 -13.62
CA LYS A 519 14.85 -26.74 -13.50
C LYS A 519 14.26 -25.91 -12.33
N GLN A 520 14.65 -24.65 -12.21
CA GLN A 520 13.92 -23.66 -11.41
C GLN A 520 13.41 -22.61 -12.39
N LEU A 521 12.11 -22.28 -12.32
CA LEU A 521 11.40 -21.40 -13.26
C LEU A 521 12.30 -20.29 -13.83
N ASN A 522 12.67 -20.43 -15.10
CA ASN A 522 13.44 -19.43 -15.84
C ASN A 522 12.51 -18.30 -16.22
N ILE A 523 12.50 -17.25 -15.41
CA ILE A 523 11.76 -16.03 -15.69
C ILE A 523 12.45 -15.31 -16.87
N ASN A 524 11.83 -15.38 -18.05
CA ASN A 524 12.19 -14.70 -19.28
C ASN A 524 11.81 -13.21 -19.21
N PHE A 525 12.80 -12.41 -18.82
CA PHE A 525 12.67 -10.95 -18.78
C PHE A 525 12.58 -10.25 -20.16
N GLU A 526 12.23 -10.92 -21.25
CA GLU A 526 12.06 -10.32 -22.58
C GLU A 526 10.66 -10.54 -23.19
N LYS A 527 9.77 -11.34 -22.58
CA LYS A 527 8.39 -11.49 -23.10
C LYS A 527 7.64 -10.15 -23.15
N PRO A 528 6.73 -9.95 -24.13
CA PRO A 528 5.87 -8.77 -24.19
C PRO A 528 5.08 -8.62 -22.89
N THR A 529 5.21 -7.46 -22.26
CA THR A 529 4.49 -7.09 -21.05
C THR A 529 3.19 -6.43 -21.48
N LYS A 530 2.08 -7.17 -21.51
CA LYS A 530 0.77 -6.54 -21.69
C LYS A 530 0.34 -5.95 -20.36
N LYS A 531 -0.17 -4.73 -20.38
CA LYS A 531 -0.91 -4.14 -19.27
C LYS A 531 -2.26 -4.84 -19.14
N TYR A 532 -2.69 -5.16 -17.93
CA TYR A 532 -3.97 -5.84 -17.71
C TYR A 532 -4.51 -5.52 -16.31
N ASN A 533 -5.77 -5.84 -16.07
CA ASN A 533 -6.45 -5.63 -14.80
C ASN A 533 -6.24 -6.85 -13.87
N GLU A 534 -5.99 -6.60 -12.59
CA GLU A 534 -5.81 -7.66 -11.58
C GLU A 534 -7.03 -8.55 -11.46
N ASP A 535 -8.22 -7.93 -11.53
CA ASP A 535 -9.51 -8.56 -11.27
C ASP A 535 -10.10 -9.31 -12.48
N ASP A 536 -9.44 -9.25 -13.65
CA ASP A 536 -9.88 -10.03 -14.79
C ASP A 536 -9.63 -11.52 -14.49
N GLU A 537 -10.64 -12.37 -14.69
CA GLU A 537 -10.46 -13.82 -14.58
C GLU A 537 -9.29 -14.21 -15.47
N GLN A 538 -8.20 -14.69 -14.86
CA GLN A 538 -7.18 -15.38 -15.61
C GLN A 538 -7.91 -16.51 -16.33
N GLU A 539 -7.85 -16.53 -17.67
CA GLU A 539 -8.01 -17.76 -18.42
C GLU A 539 -7.04 -18.75 -17.77
N LYS A 540 -7.53 -19.52 -16.80
CA LYS A 540 -6.81 -20.64 -16.20
C LYS A 540 -6.64 -21.62 -17.34
N GLY A 541 -5.52 -21.48 -18.03
CA GLY A 541 -5.17 -22.31 -19.18
C GLY A 541 -5.33 -23.77 -18.80
N ALA A 542 -6.09 -24.46 -19.65
CA ALA A 542 -6.15 -25.90 -19.73
C ALA A 542 -4.76 -26.53 -19.95
#